data_AF-A0A946DQ02-F1
#
_entry.id   AF-A0A946DQ02-F1
#
_cell.length_a   1.000
_cell.length_b   1.000
_cell.length_c   1.000
_cell.angle_alpha   90.00
_cell.angle_beta   90.00
_cell.angle_gamma   90.00
#
_symmetry.space_group_name_H-M   'P 1'
#
loop_
_entity.id
_entity.type
_entity.pdbx_description
1 polymer ?
#
loop_
_entity_poly.entity_id
_entity_poly.type
_entity_poly.pdbx_seq_one_letter_code
_entity_poly.pdbx_strand_id
1 'polypeptide(L)'
;MTKIKIAFIDDATGESIAVTEMPTSDLPESFEVDTTLHIGNEEWSIVDAQPMTRDAYTKSKTLTLRLRRIELMALGDILYSLPSICDAIPCVEDQQLSGSEFALAEDDWRQFEFVSNELAPVVDEEIEKIRLIHENEAAEFGWQEIHVRANPELPLTCILTLADLADSLNAPCESVGVTFHGQRSQIANGYAFRTDDLTLYGVAPNGNVQTIALDQYADASPGAESINRLKTIAHDLRLDLVYWCRCVRVGPDDPFFVSLLADTN
;
A
#
# COMPACT_ATOMS: atom_id res chain seq x y z
N MET A 1 49.50 11.17 -7.47
CA MET A 1 48.10 10.70 -7.43
C MET A 1 48.06 9.44 -6.58
N THR A 2 47.22 9.41 -5.54
CA THR A 2 47.07 8.24 -4.68
C THR A 2 46.16 7.24 -5.38
N LYS A 3 46.63 6.00 -5.57
CA LYS A 3 45.81 4.89 -6.06
C LYS A 3 45.23 4.14 -4.87
N ILE A 4 43.97 3.75 -4.97
CA ILE A 4 43.25 2.95 -3.97
C ILE A 4 43.04 1.57 -4.55
N LYS A 5 43.40 0.54 -3.76
CA LYS A 5 43.08 -0.84 -4.11
C LYS A 5 41.62 -1.12 -3.74
N ILE A 6 40.83 -1.50 -4.72
CA ILE A 6 39.39 -1.74 -4.58
C ILE A 6 39.12 -3.23 -4.77
N ALA A 7 38.45 -3.84 -3.81
CA ALA A 7 37.93 -5.20 -3.91
C ALA A 7 36.42 -5.16 -4.07
N PHE A 8 35.91 -5.76 -5.14
CA PHE A 8 34.49 -5.97 -5.37
C PHE A 8 34.13 -7.38 -4.89
N ILE A 9 33.15 -7.47 -4.01
CA ILE A 9 32.69 -8.71 -3.39
C ILE A 9 31.20 -8.87 -3.69
N ASP A 10 30.79 -10.05 -4.13
CA ASP A 10 29.39 -10.40 -4.26
C ASP A 10 28.76 -10.51 -2.87
N ASP A 11 27.71 -9.72 -2.60
CA ASP A 11 27.06 -9.68 -1.30
C ASP A 11 26.34 -10.99 -0.95
N ALA A 12 25.81 -11.70 -1.95
CA ALA A 12 25.07 -12.94 -1.76
C ALA A 12 25.97 -14.14 -1.51
N THR A 13 27.11 -14.23 -2.22
CA THR A 13 28.02 -15.39 -2.11
C THR A 13 29.23 -15.12 -1.23
N GLY A 14 29.59 -13.85 -1.02
CA GLY A 14 30.83 -13.45 -0.35
C GLY A 14 32.09 -13.64 -1.20
N GLU A 15 31.95 -14.04 -2.48
CA GLU A 15 33.07 -14.28 -3.37
C GLU A 15 33.64 -12.97 -3.95
N SER A 16 34.94 -12.95 -4.21
CA SER A 16 35.57 -11.80 -4.86
C SER A 16 35.24 -11.81 -6.34
N ILE A 17 34.53 -10.79 -6.80
CA ILE A 17 34.20 -10.56 -8.21
C ILE A 17 35.45 -10.09 -8.95
N ALA A 18 36.11 -9.05 -8.44
CA ALA A 18 37.32 -8.47 -9.01
C ALA A 18 38.10 -7.64 -7.99
N VAL A 19 39.38 -7.41 -8.27
CA VAL A 19 40.23 -6.48 -7.52
C VAL A 19 40.96 -5.57 -8.50
N THR A 20 40.86 -4.25 -8.30
CA THR A 20 41.47 -3.25 -9.19
C THR A 20 42.16 -2.14 -8.40
N GLU A 21 42.89 -1.28 -9.09
CA GLU A 21 43.42 -0.03 -8.53
C GLU A 21 42.90 1.16 -9.31
N MET A 22 42.30 2.13 -8.61
CA MET A 22 41.80 3.36 -9.24
C MET A 22 42.37 4.61 -8.56
N PRO A 23 42.55 5.71 -9.30
CA PRO A 23 42.83 7.02 -8.71
C PRO A 23 41.70 7.43 -7.75
N THR A 24 42.04 8.09 -6.64
CA THR A 24 41.05 8.67 -5.72
C THR A 24 40.10 9.68 -6.39
N SER A 25 40.51 10.30 -7.50
CA SER A 25 39.68 11.24 -8.27
C SER A 25 38.50 10.58 -8.97
N ASP A 26 38.59 9.27 -9.19
CA ASP A 26 37.60 8.51 -9.96
C ASP A 26 36.57 7.83 -9.04
N LEU A 27 36.66 8.10 -7.73
CA LEU A 27 35.78 7.56 -6.69
C LEU A 27 34.95 8.69 -6.07
N PRO A 28 33.68 8.43 -5.68
CA PRO A 28 32.81 9.43 -5.07
C PRO A 28 33.30 9.83 -3.68
N GLU A 29 32.78 10.94 -3.16
CA GLU A 29 33.17 11.42 -1.83
C GLU A 29 32.69 10.49 -0.70
N SER A 30 31.54 9.86 -0.92
CA SER A 30 30.92 8.86 -0.04
C SER A 30 30.15 7.84 -0.88
N PHE A 31 29.95 6.65 -0.32
CA PHE A 31 29.09 5.60 -0.87
C PHE A 31 27.77 5.44 -0.08
N GLU A 32 27.37 6.46 0.70
CA GLU A 32 26.08 6.48 1.44
C GLU A 32 24.84 6.59 0.53
N VAL A 33 25.01 6.97 -0.74
CA VAL A 33 23.93 7.08 -1.72
C VAL A 33 23.89 5.80 -2.55
N ASP A 34 22.68 5.31 -2.86
CA ASP A 34 22.45 4.20 -3.77
C ASP A 34 23.20 4.44 -5.09
N THR A 35 24.36 3.78 -5.22
CA THR A 35 25.28 3.97 -6.32
C THR A 35 25.31 2.67 -7.11
N THR A 36 25.06 2.76 -8.42
CA THR A 36 25.22 1.63 -9.33
C THR A 36 26.60 1.64 -9.97
N LEU A 37 27.12 0.44 -10.24
CA LEU A 37 28.38 0.22 -10.93
C LEU A 37 28.14 -0.67 -12.14
N HIS A 38 28.81 -0.32 -13.23
CA HIS A 38 28.87 -1.16 -14.42
C HIS A 38 30.19 -1.93 -14.40
N ILE A 39 30.11 -3.25 -14.31
CA ILE A 39 31.28 -4.13 -14.32
C ILE A 39 31.11 -5.12 -15.46
N GLY A 40 31.93 -4.98 -16.51
CA GLY A 40 31.79 -5.77 -17.73
C GLY A 40 30.54 -5.37 -18.52
N ASN A 41 29.60 -6.32 -18.70
CA ASN A 41 28.29 -6.09 -19.31
C ASN A 41 27.15 -6.16 -18.27
N GLU A 42 27.48 -6.24 -16.98
CA GLU A 42 26.51 -6.41 -15.90
C GLU A 42 26.40 -5.14 -15.06
N GLU A 43 25.21 -4.88 -14.56
CA GLU A 43 24.92 -3.76 -13.67
C GLU A 43 24.78 -4.27 -12.23
N TRP A 44 25.40 -3.55 -11.30
CA TRP A 44 25.52 -3.94 -9.91
C TRP A 44 25.14 -2.77 -9.01
N SER A 45 24.40 -2.99 -7.93
CA SER A 45 24.20 -2.00 -6.87
C SER A 45 25.23 -2.18 -5.77
N ILE A 46 25.77 -1.09 -5.24
CA ILE A 46 26.63 -1.12 -4.06
C ILE A 46 25.73 -1.25 -2.82
N VAL A 47 25.89 -2.35 -2.09
CA VAL A 47 25.14 -2.65 -0.86
C VAL A 47 25.89 -2.18 0.39
N ASP A 48 27.22 -2.24 0.38
CA ASP A 48 28.06 -1.76 1.47
C ASP A 48 29.44 -1.32 0.95
N ALA A 49 30.06 -0.38 1.66
CA ALA A 49 31.39 0.13 1.34
C ALA A 49 32.24 0.29 2.60
N GLN A 50 33.43 -0.33 2.58
CA GLN A 50 34.35 -0.32 3.71
C GLN A 50 35.77 0.03 3.27
N PRO A 51 36.31 1.20 3.66
CA PRO A 51 35.65 2.32 4.36
C PRO A 51 34.65 3.10 3.50
N MET A 52 33.61 3.67 4.12
CA MET A 52 32.49 4.35 3.45
C MET A 52 32.85 5.70 2.78
N THR A 53 33.83 6.43 3.33
CA THR A 53 34.16 7.81 2.91
C THR A 53 35.54 7.95 2.30
N ARG A 54 35.71 8.96 1.43
CA ARG A 54 36.97 9.23 0.72
C ARG A 54 38.16 9.44 1.62
N ASP A 55 37.98 10.19 2.69
CA ASP A 55 39.05 10.42 3.65
C ASP A 55 39.54 9.12 4.29
N ALA A 56 38.60 8.22 4.60
CA ALA A 56 38.90 6.96 5.26
C ALA A 56 39.59 5.97 4.30
N TYR A 57 39.08 5.78 3.08
CA TYR A 57 39.71 4.86 2.12
C TYR A 57 41.00 5.43 1.51
N THR A 58 41.16 6.76 1.45
CA THR A 58 42.44 7.39 1.06
C THR A 58 43.53 7.15 2.10
N LYS A 59 43.15 7.17 3.38
CA LYS A 59 44.07 6.89 4.49
C LYS A 59 44.46 5.41 4.56
N SER A 60 43.51 4.49 4.39
CA SER A 60 43.77 3.04 4.40
C SER A 60 44.42 2.54 3.10
N LYS A 61 44.25 3.27 1.99
CA LYS A 61 44.58 2.86 0.61
C LYS A 61 43.82 1.63 0.12
N THR A 62 42.78 1.23 0.83
CA THR A 62 41.96 0.05 0.53
C THR A 62 40.49 0.40 0.64
N LEU A 63 39.70 -0.10 -0.31
CA LEU A 63 38.24 0.00 -0.32
C LEU A 63 37.68 -1.38 -0.67
N THR A 64 36.68 -1.83 0.07
CA THR A 64 35.91 -3.04 -0.23
C THR A 64 34.48 -2.62 -0.53
N LEU A 65 33.96 -3.00 -1.68
CA LEU A 65 32.58 -2.75 -2.08
C LEU A 65 31.85 -4.08 -2.16
N ARG A 66 30.77 -4.23 -1.38
CA ARG A 66 29.85 -5.35 -1.49
C ARG A 66 28.78 -4.99 -2.51
N LEU A 67 28.58 -5.85 -3.49
CA LEU A 67 27.74 -5.61 -4.64
C LEU A 67 26.63 -6.64 -4.74
N ARG A 68 25.46 -6.23 -5.20
CA ARG A 68 24.39 -7.14 -5.62
C ARG A 68 24.09 -6.92 -7.08
N ARG A 69 23.99 -8.01 -7.85
CA ARG A 69 23.67 -7.92 -9.27
C ARG A 69 22.26 -7.37 -9.43
N ILE A 70 22.08 -6.39 -10.30
CA ILE A 70 20.77 -5.88 -10.66
C ILE A 70 20.22 -6.81 -11.75
N GLU A 71 19.21 -7.59 -11.39
CA GLU A 71 18.46 -8.38 -12.37
C GLU A 71 17.36 -7.50 -12.95
N LEU A 72 17.56 -7.04 -14.19
CA LEU A 72 16.54 -6.33 -14.95
C LEU A 72 15.53 -7.37 -15.45
N MET A 73 14.39 -7.48 -14.77
CA MET A 73 13.23 -8.22 -15.29
C MET A 73 12.52 -7.38 -16.34
N ALA A 74 11.96 -8.02 -17.37
CA ALA A 74 11.04 -7.32 -18.25
C ALA A 74 9.80 -6.93 -17.43
N LEU A 75 9.27 -5.73 -17.64
CA LEU A 75 8.05 -5.27 -16.94
C LEU A 75 6.87 -6.25 -17.10
N GLY A 76 6.79 -6.98 -18.22
CA GLY A 76 5.76 -8.00 -18.46
C GLY A 76 5.95 -9.32 -17.70
N ASP A 77 7.06 -9.50 -16.98
CA ASP A 77 7.26 -10.65 -16.09
C ASP A 77 6.86 -10.32 -14.63
N ILE A 78 6.47 -9.06 -14.36
CA ILE A 78 6.01 -8.62 -13.04
C ILE A 78 4.50 -8.73 -12.99
N LEU A 79 3.99 -9.66 -12.18
CA LEU A 79 2.57 -9.83 -11.94
C LEU A 79 2.06 -8.77 -10.96
N TYR A 80 0.82 -8.34 -11.16
CA TYR A 80 0.05 -7.60 -10.17
C TYR A 80 -0.40 -8.52 -9.04
N SER A 81 -0.32 -8.03 -7.80
CA SER A 81 -0.77 -8.70 -6.58
C SER A 81 -2.28 -8.63 -6.37
N LEU A 82 -2.96 -7.72 -7.07
CA LEU A 82 -4.40 -7.49 -6.99
C LEU A 82 -5.01 -7.44 -8.40
N PRO A 83 -6.25 -7.90 -8.57
CA PRO A 83 -6.98 -7.80 -9.84
C PRO A 83 -7.52 -6.38 -10.09
N SER A 84 -7.54 -5.51 -9.06
CA SER A 84 -8.02 -4.13 -9.19
C SER A 84 -7.42 -3.19 -8.15
N ILE A 85 -7.29 -1.90 -8.51
CA ILE A 85 -6.96 -0.78 -7.60
C ILE A 85 -7.91 0.39 -7.81
N CYS A 86 -8.11 1.20 -6.77
CA CYS A 86 -8.86 2.46 -6.89
C CYS A 86 -7.98 3.53 -7.55
N ASP A 87 -8.50 4.20 -8.59
CA ASP A 87 -7.81 5.30 -9.28
C ASP A 87 -7.73 6.56 -8.41
N ALA A 88 -8.77 6.80 -7.60
CA ALA A 88 -8.90 7.98 -6.75
C ALA A 88 -8.10 7.83 -5.45
N ILE A 89 -6.78 8.01 -5.57
CA ILE A 89 -5.87 8.09 -4.42
C ILE A 89 -5.98 9.48 -3.78
N PRO A 90 -6.29 9.57 -2.47
CA PRO A 90 -6.45 10.85 -1.80
C PRO A 90 -5.10 11.56 -1.64
N CYS A 91 -5.12 12.89 -1.72
CA CYS A 91 -3.93 13.70 -1.50
C CYS A 91 -3.36 13.50 -0.08
N VAL A 92 -2.05 13.66 0.08
CA VAL A 92 -1.41 13.77 1.40
C VAL A 92 -1.21 15.24 1.78
N GLU A 93 -1.42 15.57 3.04
CA GLU A 93 -1.13 16.90 3.60
C GLU A 93 0.29 16.95 4.17
N ASP A 94 0.88 18.13 4.30
CA ASP A 94 2.18 18.32 4.96
C ASP A 94 2.01 18.35 6.50
N GLN A 95 1.36 17.31 7.03
CA GLN A 95 1.16 17.10 8.45
C GLN A 95 2.01 15.92 8.90
N GLN A 96 2.92 16.17 9.84
CA GLN A 96 3.81 15.16 10.38
C GLN A 96 3.05 14.07 11.14
N LEU A 97 3.43 12.82 10.91
CA LEU A 97 2.87 11.67 11.61
C LEU A 97 3.16 11.72 13.11
N SER A 98 2.15 11.39 13.90
CA SER A 98 2.24 11.19 15.35
C SER A 98 2.71 9.79 15.73
N GLY A 99 2.65 8.83 14.79
CA GLY A 99 2.91 7.41 15.00
C GLY A 99 1.68 6.60 15.45
N SER A 100 0.51 7.25 15.58
CA SER A 100 -0.76 6.60 15.96
C SER A 100 -1.69 6.35 14.77
N GLU A 101 -1.33 6.86 13.59
CA GLU A 101 -2.14 6.80 12.37
C GLU A 101 -2.43 5.37 11.92
N PHE A 102 -3.55 5.18 11.22
CA PHE A 102 -3.82 3.93 10.52
C PHE A 102 -2.99 3.89 9.24
N ALA A 103 -2.11 2.91 9.15
CA ALA A 103 -1.21 2.74 8.03
C ALA A 103 -1.70 1.58 7.15
N LEU A 104 -1.76 1.82 5.84
CA LEU A 104 -2.13 0.81 4.85
C LEU A 104 -1.27 0.95 3.60
N ALA A 105 -1.25 -0.07 2.75
CA ALA A 105 -0.65 0.05 1.43
C ALA A 105 -1.57 0.89 0.50
N GLU A 106 -0.98 1.55 -0.48
CA GLU A 106 -1.71 2.46 -1.39
C GLU A 106 -2.72 1.69 -2.27
N ASP A 107 -2.35 0.49 -2.71
CA ASP A 107 -3.16 -0.42 -3.51
C ASP A 107 -4.35 -1.03 -2.73
N ASP A 108 -4.29 -1.03 -1.39
CA ASP A 108 -5.40 -1.44 -0.52
C ASP A 108 -6.46 -0.35 -0.33
N TRP A 109 -6.25 0.86 -0.86
CA TRP A 109 -7.21 1.95 -0.73
C TRP A 109 -8.57 1.59 -1.34
N ARG A 110 -9.63 1.61 -0.50
CA ARG A 110 -11.03 1.33 -0.88
C ARG A 110 -11.23 -0.03 -1.57
N GLN A 111 -10.51 -1.07 -1.16
CA GLN A 111 -10.72 -2.44 -1.68
C GLN A 111 -11.93 -3.15 -1.04
N PHE A 112 -12.26 -2.77 0.18
CA PHE A 112 -13.43 -3.23 0.90
C PHE A 112 -14.16 -2.03 1.51
N GLU A 113 -15.32 -1.67 0.97
CA GLU A 113 -15.99 -0.41 1.32
C GLU A 113 -17.52 -0.50 1.30
N PHE A 114 -18.16 0.45 1.98
CA PHE A 114 -19.58 0.72 1.82
C PHE A 114 -19.82 1.68 0.66
N VAL A 115 -20.81 1.34 -0.16
CA VAL A 115 -21.25 2.13 -1.31
C VAL A 115 -22.76 2.29 -1.27
N SER A 116 -23.27 3.46 -1.61
CA SER A 116 -24.71 3.70 -1.73
C SER A 116 -25.34 2.71 -2.71
N ASN A 117 -26.45 2.08 -2.32
CA ASN A 117 -27.15 1.13 -3.17
C ASN A 117 -27.75 1.79 -4.42
N GLU A 118 -27.88 3.13 -4.43
CA GLU A 118 -28.28 3.91 -5.60
C GLU A 118 -27.25 3.84 -6.73
N LEU A 119 -26.00 3.49 -6.40
CA LEU A 119 -24.90 3.31 -7.34
C LEU A 119 -24.74 1.87 -7.82
N ALA A 120 -25.66 0.95 -7.48
CA ALA A 120 -25.57 -0.46 -7.82
C ALA A 120 -25.26 -0.73 -9.31
N PRO A 121 -25.89 -0.08 -10.31
CA PRO A 121 -25.54 -0.31 -11.71
C PRO A 121 -24.07 0.02 -12.04
N VAL A 122 -23.53 1.09 -11.45
CA VAL A 122 -22.14 1.50 -11.65
C VAL A 122 -21.19 0.53 -10.97
N VAL A 123 -21.53 0.08 -9.76
CA VAL A 123 -20.74 -0.91 -9.02
C VAL A 123 -20.71 -2.25 -9.77
N ASP A 124 -21.86 -2.70 -10.27
CA ASP A 124 -21.97 -3.96 -11.00
C ASP A 124 -21.13 -3.91 -12.30
N GLU A 125 -21.15 -2.79 -13.03
CA GLU A 125 -20.29 -2.61 -14.21
C GLU A 125 -18.79 -2.69 -13.90
N GLU A 126 -18.34 -2.11 -12.78
CA GLU A 126 -16.95 -2.19 -12.34
C GLU A 126 -16.59 -3.61 -11.87
N ILE A 127 -17.49 -4.30 -11.15
CA ILE A 127 -17.31 -5.70 -10.74
C ILE A 127 -17.15 -6.62 -11.96
N GLU A 128 -17.93 -6.42 -13.04
CA GLU A 128 -17.77 -7.22 -14.26
C GLU A 128 -16.38 -7.04 -14.89
N LYS A 129 -15.83 -5.81 -14.89
CA LYS A 129 -14.46 -5.57 -15.41
C LYS A 129 -13.41 -6.31 -14.58
N ILE A 130 -13.54 -6.29 -13.25
CA ILE A 130 -12.63 -7.01 -12.35
C ILE A 130 -12.78 -8.53 -12.54
N ARG A 131 -14.00 -9.02 -12.76
CA ARG A 131 -14.23 -10.44 -13.06
C ARG A 131 -13.52 -10.87 -14.36
N LEU A 132 -13.49 -10.01 -15.37
CA LEU A 132 -12.73 -10.29 -16.60
C LEU A 132 -11.21 -10.38 -16.36
N ILE A 133 -10.67 -9.60 -15.41
CA ILE A 133 -9.25 -9.74 -14.99
C ILE A 133 -9.02 -11.10 -14.33
N HIS A 134 -9.91 -11.52 -13.42
CA HIS A 134 -9.83 -12.87 -12.82
C HIS A 134 -9.88 -13.99 -13.87
N GLU A 135 -10.74 -13.86 -14.87
CA GLU A 135 -10.96 -14.91 -15.87
C GLU A 135 -9.83 -15.01 -16.91
N ASN A 136 -9.29 -13.87 -17.34
CA ASN A 136 -8.40 -13.82 -18.50
C ASN A 136 -6.93 -13.60 -18.15
N GLU A 137 -6.64 -12.98 -17.00
CA GLU A 137 -5.31 -12.44 -16.70
C GLU A 137 -4.67 -13.12 -15.48
N ALA A 138 -5.37 -14.04 -14.82
CA ALA A 138 -4.84 -14.79 -13.69
C ALA A 138 -3.65 -15.69 -14.09
N ALA A 139 -2.59 -15.61 -13.29
CA ALA A 139 -1.40 -16.44 -13.35
C ALA A 139 -1.20 -17.18 -12.01
N GLU A 140 -0.15 -18.00 -11.89
CA GLU A 140 0.08 -18.85 -10.72
C GLU A 140 0.17 -18.07 -9.39
N PHE A 141 0.69 -16.83 -9.43
CA PHE A 141 0.95 -16.02 -8.23
C PHE A 141 0.45 -14.57 -8.35
N GLY A 142 -0.55 -14.29 -9.21
CA GLY A 142 -1.07 -12.94 -9.40
C GLY A 142 -1.81 -12.75 -10.72
N TRP A 143 -1.81 -11.54 -11.26
CA TRP A 143 -2.46 -11.19 -12.52
C TRP A 143 -1.50 -10.49 -13.48
N GLN A 144 -1.65 -10.74 -14.78
CA GLN A 144 -0.87 -10.09 -15.84
C GLN A 144 -1.28 -8.64 -16.08
N GLU A 145 -2.55 -8.34 -15.83
CA GLU A 145 -3.15 -7.02 -15.98
C GLU A 145 -3.97 -6.69 -14.73
N ILE A 146 -4.29 -5.41 -14.55
CA ILE A 146 -5.08 -4.92 -13.43
C ILE A 146 -6.18 -3.99 -13.92
N HIS A 147 -7.35 -4.05 -13.29
CA HIS A 147 -8.41 -3.08 -13.55
C HIS A 147 -8.27 -1.86 -12.63
N VAL A 148 -7.95 -0.70 -13.20
CA VAL A 148 -7.91 0.57 -12.47
C VAL A 148 -9.32 1.17 -12.40
N ARG A 149 -9.91 1.15 -11.20
CA ARG A 149 -11.29 1.51 -10.93
C ARG A 149 -11.43 3.00 -10.65
N ALA A 150 -12.04 3.72 -11.58
CA ALA A 150 -12.38 5.14 -11.42
C ALA A 150 -13.78 5.37 -10.80
N ASN A 151 -14.62 4.33 -10.71
CA ASN A 151 -16.00 4.47 -10.28
C ASN A 151 -16.37 3.58 -9.06
N PRO A 152 -17.32 4.01 -8.22
CA PRO A 152 -17.76 5.39 -8.10
C PRO A 152 -16.66 6.27 -7.48
N GLU A 153 -16.48 7.48 -8.03
CA GLU A 153 -15.57 8.48 -7.45
C GLU A 153 -16.01 8.84 -6.02
N LEU A 154 -17.30 9.10 -5.84
CA LEU A 154 -17.95 9.33 -4.54
C LEU A 154 -18.89 8.15 -4.22
N PRO A 155 -18.51 7.22 -3.32
CA PRO A 155 -19.29 6.03 -3.03
C PRO A 155 -20.53 6.30 -2.19
N LEU A 156 -20.65 7.46 -1.55
CA LEU A 156 -21.80 7.81 -0.71
C LEU A 156 -22.67 8.88 -1.38
N THR A 157 -23.99 8.69 -1.37
CA THR A 157 -24.97 9.70 -1.83
C THR A 157 -25.69 10.40 -0.67
N CYS A 158 -25.56 9.88 0.55
CA CYS A 158 -26.11 10.47 1.76
C CYS A 158 -25.17 11.52 2.38
N ILE A 159 -25.73 12.43 3.18
CA ILE A 159 -24.94 13.30 4.05
C ILE A 159 -24.76 12.59 5.39
N LEU A 160 -23.51 12.36 5.78
CA LEU A 160 -23.13 11.74 7.04
C LEU A 160 -21.97 12.55 7.64
N THR A 161 -22.10 12.96 8.90
CA THR A 161 -20.99 13.61 9.60
C THR A 161 -20.09 12.57 10.26
N LEU A 162 -18.83 12.94 10.47
CA LEU A 162 -17.86 12.08 11.14
C LEU A 162 -18.31 11.75 12.58
N ALA A 163 -18.98 12.68 13.26
CA ALA A 163 -19.53 12.48 14.59
C ALA A 163 -20.68 11.46 14.59
N ASP A 164 -21.62 11.56 13.65
CA ASP A 164 -22.74 10.61 13.53
C ASP A 164 -22.23 9.18 13.23
N LEU A 165 -21.18 9.07 12.41
CA LEU A 165 -20.53 7.79 12.12
C LEU A 165 -19.86 7.21 13.37
N ALA A 166 -19.13 8.02 14.14
CA ALA A 166 -18.51 7.59 15.40
C ALA A 166 -19.55 7.07 16.40
N ASP A 167 -20.64 7.83 16.57
CA ASP A 167 -21.75 7.47 17.47
C ASP A 167 -22.41 6.16 17.05
N SER A 168 -22.63 5.96 15.74
CA SER A 168 -23.22 4.73 15.20
C SER A 168 -22.33 3.50 15.41
N LEU A 169 -21.01 3.69 15.32
CA LEU A 169 -20.01 2.66 15.58
C LEU A 169 -19.76 2.43 17.08
N ASN A 170 -20.23 3.33 17.95
CA ASN A 170 -19.80 3.41 19.35
C ASN A 170 -18.27 3.46 19.47
N ALA A 171 -17.63 4.16 18.54
CA ALA A 171 -16.21 4.45 18.54
C ALA A 171 -15.93 5.72 19.36
N PRO A 172 -14.69 5.94 19.81
CA PRO A 172 -14.30 7.23 20.37
C PRO A 172 -14.63 8.36 19.39
N CYS A 173 -15.09 9.51 19.91
CA CYS A 173 -15.39 10.68 19.07
C CYS A 173 -14.15 11.22 18.33
N GLU A 174 -12.95 10.98 18.87
CA GLU A 174 -11.70 11.34 18.20
C GLU A 174 -11.22 10.19 17.30
N SER A 175 -11.25 10.43 15.99
CA SER A 175 -10.62 9.56 15.00
C SER A 175 -9.10 9.76 14.97
N VAL A 176 -8.35 8.72 14.58
CA VAL A 176 -6.94 8.88 14.22
C VAL A 176 -6.80 9.22 12.73
N GLY A 177 -5.67 9.80 12.33
CA GLY A 177 -5.37 10.03 10.91
C GLY A 177 -5.06 8.74 10.16
N VAL A 178 -5.00 8.83 8.83
CA VAL A 178 -4.61 7.72 7.94
C VAL A 178 -3.32 8.09 7.20
N THR A 179 -2.45 7.12 6.93
CA THR A 179 -1.21 7.30 6.16
C THR A 179 -0.96 6.10 5.27
N PHE A 180 -0.25 6.29 4.16
CA PHE A 180 0.25 5.14 3.40
C PHE A 180 1.58 4.63 3.99
N HIS A 181 1.85 3.34 3.83
CA HIS A 181 3.13 2.73 4.20
C HIS A 181 4.31 3.46 3.54
N GLY A 182 5.36 3.75 4.32
CA GLY A 182 6.55 4.45 3.84
C GLY A 182 6.41 5.97 3.69
N GLN A 183 5.21 6.54 3.84
CA GLN A 183 5.02 7.98 3.82
C GLN A 183 5.37 8.64 5.15
N ARG A 184 5.66 9.95 5.09
CA ARG A 184 5.98 10.78 6.27
C ARG A 184 4.84 11.71 6.69
N SER A 185 3.71 11.64 6.00
CA SER A 185 2.60 12.56 6.20
C SER A 185 1.23 11.90 6.05
N GLN A 186 0.22 12.51 6.67
CA GLN A 186 -1.15 12.00 6.69
C GLN A 186 -1.90 12.26 5.38
N ILE A 187 -2.86 11.39 5.07
CA ILE A 187 -3.88 11.62 4.05
C ILE A 187 -4.74 12.83 4.44
N ALA A 188 -4.93 13.74 3.50
CA ALA A 188 -5.74 14.94 3.64
C ALA A 188 -7.17 14.59 4.08
N ASN A 189 -7.62 15.16 5.20
CA ASN A 189 -8.94 14.86 5.79
C ASN A 189 -9.18 13.35 6.04
N GLY A 190 -8.11 12.56 6.16
CA GLY A 190 -8.19 11.14 6.45
C GLY A 190 -8.64 10.90 7.88
N TYR A 191 -9.51 9.91 8.07
CA TYR A 191 -9.95 9.47 9.39
C TYR A 191 -9.89 7.94 9.47
N ALA A 192 -9.63 7.43 10.66
CA ALA A 192 -9.89 6.05 11.01
C ALA A 192 -10.50 5.94 12.42
N PHE A 193 -11.51 5.09 12.53
CA PHE A 193 -12.10 4.64 13.79
C PHE A 193 -11.64 3.23 14.08
N ARG A 194 -10.91 3.07 15.18
CA ARG A 194 -10.51 1.76 15.69
C ARG A 194 -11.39 1.38 16.86
N THR A 195 -12.01 0.23 16.72
CA THR A 195 -12.62 -0.51 17.82
C THR A 195 -11.72 -1.69 18.18
N ASP A 196 -12.13 -2.55 19.12
CA ASP A 196 -11.31 -3.68 19.56
C ASP A 196 -11.10 -4.74 18.46
N ASP A 197 -12.01 -4.84 17.48
CA ASP A 197 -12.06 -5.92 16.49
C ASP A 197 -12.32 -5.44 15.05
N LEU A 198 -12.33 -4.13 14.83
CA LEU A 198 -12.69 -3.54 13.55
C LEU A 198 -12.04 -2.16 13.38
N THR A 199 -11.47 -1.91 12.21
CA THR A 199 -11.00 -0.60 11.79
C THR A 199 -11.78 -0.14 10.56
N LEU A 200 -12.40 1.03 10.67
CA LEU A 200 -13.00 1.75 9.54
C LEU A 200 -12.14 2.96 9.21
N TYR A 201 -12.04 3.30 7.94
CA TYR A 201 -11.28 4.44 7.49
C TYR A 201 -11.90 5.12 6.27
N GLY A 202 -11.43 6.33 5.98
CA GLY A 202 -11.84 7.05 4.79
C GLY A 202 -11.39 8.49 4.81
N VAL A 203 -12.06 9.31 4.00
CA VAL A 203 -11.88 10.76 3.99
C VAL A 203 -13.17 11.47 4.38
N ALA A 204 -13.04 12.53 5.17
CA ALA A 204 -14.15 13.35 5.63
C ALA A 204 -13.86 14.86 5.52
N PRO A 205 -13.80 15.45 4.31
CA PRO A 205 -13.55 16.87 4.13
C PRO A 205 -14.56 17.74 4.88
N ASN A 206 -14.06 18.66 5.71
CA ASN A 206 -14.87 19.50 6.61
C ASN A 206 -15.79 18.69 7.55
N GLY A 207 -15.40 17.46 7.91
CA GLY A 207 -16.18 16.58 8.78
C GLY A 207 -17.35 15.86 8.10
N ASN A 208 -17.53 16.01 6.79
CA ASN A 208 -18.54 15.28 6.01
C ASN A 208 -17.91 14.03 5.40
N VAL A 209 -18.37 12.86 5.80
CA VAL A 209 -17.85 11.57 5.34
C VAL A 209 -18.14 11.38 3.86
N GLN A 210 -17.09 11.11 3.08
CA GLN A 210 -17.21 10.81 1.65
C GLN A 210 -16.95 9.34 1.33
N THR A 211 -16.12 8.66 2.13
CA THR A 211 -15.80 7.23 1.95
C THR A 211 -15.84 6.52 3.30
N ILE A 212 -16.28 5.26 3.30
CA ILE A 212 -16.23 4.36 4.47
C ILE A 212 -15.68 3.01 3.98
N ALA A 213 -14.40 2.78 4.22
CA ALA A 213 -13.70 1.54 3.92
C ALA A 213 -13.39 0.76 5.19
N LEU A 214 -13.23 -0.54 5.07
CA LEU A 214 -12.91 -1.46 6.15
C LEU A 214 -11.50 -2.01 5.93
N ASP A 215 -10.73 -2.12 7.02
CA ASP A 215 -9.48 -2.85 6.99
C ASP A 215 -9.74 -4.34 6.72
N GLN A 216 -9.11 -4.88 5.69
CA GLN A 216 -9.25 -6.27 5.25
C GLN A 216 -8.14 -7.18 5.80
N TYR A 217 -7.16 -6.65 6.54
CA TYR A 217 -6.05 -7.41 7.11
C TYR A 217 -6.00 -7.32 8.64
N ALA A 218 -7.13 -7.03 9.26
CA ALA A 218 -7.23 -7.05 10.71
C ALA A 218 -6.90 -8.46 11.25
N ASP A 219 -6.08 -8.53 12.29
CA ASP A 219 -5.64 -9.80 12.91
C ASP A 219 -6.81 -10.68 13.39
N ALA A 220 -7.98 -10.08 13.62
CA ALA A 220 -9.20 -10.75 14.03
C ALA A 220 -10.38 -10.30 13.19
N SER A 221 -11.26 -11.25 12.85
CA SER A 221 -12.56 -10.93 12.28
C SER A 221 -13.42 -10.15 13.29
N PRO A 222 -14.23 -9.18 12.83
CA PRO A 222 -15.16 -8.46 13.69
C PRO A 222 -16.12 -9.40 14.43
N GLY A 223 -16.33 -9.14 15.71
CA GLY A 223 -17.30 -9.82 16.54
C GLY A 223 -18.74 -9.49 16.15
N ALA A 224 -19.68 -10.28 16.69
CA ALA A 224 -21.09 -10.15 16.35
C ALA A 224 -21.69 -8.76 16.65
N GLU A 225 -21.19 -8.07 17.69
CA GLU A 225 -21.65 -6.71 18.01
C GLU A 225 -21.23 -5.70 16.94
N SER A 226 -19.94 -5.70 16.55
CA SER A 226 -19.41 -4.84 15.48
C SER A 226 -20.09 -5.12 14.15
N ILE A 227 -20.30 -6.40 13.79
CA ILE A 227 -21.07 -6.79 12.59
C ILE A 227 -22.51 -6.24 12.64
N ASN A 228 -23.20 -6.34 13.78
CA ASN A 228 -24.56 -5.80 13.92
C ASN A 228 -24.61 -4.27 13.80
N ARG A 229 -23.60 -3.56 14.30
CA ARG A 229 -23.47 -2.10 14.13
C ARG A 229 -23.27 -1.75 12.66
N LEU A 230 -22.35 -2.43 11.98
CA LEU A 230 -22.12 -2.25 10.54
C LEU A 230 -23.38 -2.53 9.71
N LYS A 231 -24.10 -3.60 10.02
CA LYS A 231 -25.38 -3.92 9.38
C LYS A 231 -26.43 -2.84 9.60
N THR A 232 -26.48 -2.26 10.81
CA THR A 232 -27.40 -1.17 11.14
C THR A 232 -27.06 0.10 10.36
N ILE A 233 -25.78 0.47 10.32
CA ILE A 233 -25.27 1.60 9.51
C ILE A 233 -25.64 1.39 8.04
N ALA A 234 -25.38 0.21 7.49
CA ALA A 234 -25.69 -0.12 6.10
C ALA A 234 -27.20 -0.04 5.81
N HIS A 235 -28.04 -0.53 6.73
CA HIS A 235 -29.50 -0.43 6.59
C HIS A 235 -29.98 1.03 6.63
N ASP A 236 -29.59 1.80 7.65
CA ASP A 236 -30.08 3.16 7.88
C ASP A 236 -29.61 4.14 6.79
N LEU A 237 -28.41 3.93 6.26
CA LEU A 237 -27.83 4.75 5.20
C LEU A 237 -28.07 4.18 3.79
N ARG A 238 -28.74 3.03 3.65
CA ARG A 238 -28.99 2.33 2.37
C ARG A 238 -27.70 2.04 1.60
N LEU A 239 -26.71 1.47 2.28
CA LEU A 239 -25.41 1.12 1.72
C LEU A 239 -25.32 -0.39 1.48
N ASP A 240 -24.71 -0.75 0.36
CA ASP A 240 -24.22 -2.10 0.11
C ASP A 240 -22.75 -2.19 0.55
N LEU A 241 -22.35 -3.36 1.02
CA LEU A 241 -20.95 -3.69 1.28
C LEU A 241 -20.34 -4.30 0.01
N VAL A 242 -19.20 -3.77 -0.43
CA VAL A 242 -18.54 -4.16 -1.67
C VAL A 242 -17.11 -4.58 -1.39
N TYR A 243 -16.77 -5.81 -1.78
CA TYR A 243 -15.40 -6.31 -1.80
C TYR A 243 -14.95 -6.46 -3.25
N TRP A 244 -14.23 -5.44 -3.73
CA TRP A 244 -13.88 -5.26 -5.14
C TRP A 244 -13.04 -6.39 -5.69
N CYS A 245 -11.92 -6.70 -5.03
CA CYS A 245 -11.03 -7.78 -5.48
C CYS A 245 -11.68 -9.17 -5.43
N ARG A 246 -12.73 -9.37 -4.64
CA ARG A 246 -13.52 -10.63 -4.61
C ARG A 246 -14.74 -10.61 -5.53
N CYS A 247 -15.01 -9.50 -6.22
CA CYS A 247 -16.19 -9.32 -7.09
C CYS A 247 -17.53 -9.55 -6.35
N VAL A 248 -17.62 -9.14 -5.07
CA VAL A 248 -18.81 -9.34 -4.23
C VAL A 248 -19.44 -7.99 -3.87
N ARG A 249 -20.77 -7.91 -4.01
CA ARG A 249 -21.62 -6.85 -3.46
C ARG A 249 -22.77 -7.49 -2.71
N VAL A 250 -22.99 -7.06 -1.47
CA VAL A 250 -24.06 -7.58 -0.61
C VAL A 250 -24.77 -6.43 0.11
N GLY A 251 -26.10 -6.45 0.08
CA GLY A 251 -26.90 -5.54 0.88
C GLY A 251 -27.00 -6.00 2.34
N PRO A 252 -27.46 -5.13 3.27
CA PRO A 252 -27.54 -5.45 4.70
C PRO A 252 -28.48 -6.62 5.03
N ASP A 253 -29.48 -6.85 4.20
CA ASP A 253 -30.44 -7.96 4.35
C ASP A 253 -29.99 -9.26 3.68
N ASP A 254 -28.87 -9.22 2.95
CA ASP A 254 -28.31 -10.41 2.29
C ASP A 254 -27.75 -11.39 3.35
N PRO A 255 -28.07 -12.70 3.28
CA PRO A 255 -27.49 -13.71 4.17
C PRO A 255 -25.97 -13.73 4.19
N PHE A 256 -25.32 -13.32 3.09
CA PHE A 256 -23.86 -13.29 2.95
C PHE A 256 -23.20 -12.04 3.55
N PHE A 257 -23.97 -11.03 3.97
CA PHE A 257 -23.41 -9.82 4.58
C PHE A 257 -22.55 -10.13 5.81
N VAL A 258 -23.08 -11.00 6.69
CA VAL A 258 -22.39 -11.41 7.92
C VAL A 258 -21.16 -12.25 7.61
N SER A 259 -21.27 -13.22 6.69
CA SER A 259 -20.12 -14.06 6.33
C SER A 259 -19.02 -13.25 5.65
N LEU A 260 -19.37 -12.26 4.81
CA LEU A 260 -18.38 -11.42 4.15
C LEU A 260 -17.53 -10.62 5.14
N LEU A 261 -18.13 -10.16 6.23
CA LEU A 261 -17.42 -9.48 7.32
C LEU A 261 -16.67 -10.45 8.24
N ALA A 262 -17.14 -11.69 8.40
CA ALA A 262 -16.47 -12.69 9.23
C ALA A 262 -15.26 -13.33 8.53
N ASP A 263 -15.26 -13.38 7.20
CA ASP A 263 -14.24 -14.03 6.35
C ASP A 263 -13.21 -13.02 5.80
N THR A 264 -12.82 -12.03 6.60
CA THR A 264 -11.76 -11.06 6.28
C THR A 264 -10.34 -11.58 6.52
N ASN A 265 -10.16 -12.91 6.60
CA ASN A 265 -8.85 -13.58 6.68
C ASN A 265 -8.72 -14.64 5.59
#